data_AF-A0A8T7B5D2-F1
#
_entry.id   AF-A0A8T7B5D2-F1
#
_cell.length_a   1.000
_cell.length_b   1.000
_cell.length_c   1.000
_cell.angle_alpha   90.00
_cell.angle_beta   90.00
_cell.angle_gamma   90.00
#
_symmetry.space_group_name_H-M   'P 1'
#
loop_
_entity.id
_entity.type
_entity.pdbx_description
1 polymer ?
#
loop_
_entity_poly.entity_id
_entity_poly.type
_entity_poly.pdbx_seq_one_letter_code
_entity_poly.pdbx_strand_id
1 'polypeptide(L)'
;MKGFEGRLLGRIDLSKYGELLQRLIPAIDGIEFCDTRGASIWSPRIVVGCDNDESKSLTPCQWLNQSHPDWLRNDVQVHQRQQSDYCKIFSLTKHFLQRPLFGCAISLCVDEINEYTAAAVADALERVCSLLSDDFLVNDELEELSSQLERRRDELNLVYDTEENVRYFDEGQSALKKLVRNVVDYLAVDVCALVLPDHDLLIAHQQGSNNIDYDHLVNVVHEHIYERLTLRNRVVSVNDLNRPDVPQAV
;
A
#
# COMPACT_ATOMS: atom_id res chain seq x y z
N MET A 1 10.37 1.93 2.87
CA MET A 1 9.31 1.04 2.33
C MET A 1 9.27 -0.30 3.08
N LYS A 2 8.98 -0.29 4.39
CA LYS A 2 8.70 -1.50 5.17
C LYS A 2 7.18 -1.57 5.33
N GLY A 3 6.49 -2.53 4.71
CA GLY A 3 5.16 -2.94 5.19
C GLY A 3 3.94 -2.83 4.27
N PHE A 4 4.08 -2.61 2.96
CA PHE A 4 2.91 -2.67 2.05
C PHE A 4 2.60 -4.12 1.64
N GLU A 5 3.59 -4.83 1.08
CA GLU A 5 3.46 -6.20 0.56
C GLU A 5 3.03 -7.22 1.64
N GLY A 6 3.65 -7.16 2.83
CA GLY A 6 3.31 -8.07 3.93
C GLY A 6 1.93 -7.85 4.54
N ARG A 7 1.33 -6.65 4.41
CA ARG A 7 -0.03 -6.38 4.91
C ARG A 7 -1.10 -6.93 3.98
N LEU A 8 -0.89 -6.84 2.66
CA LEU A 8 -1.81 -7.37 1.66
C LEU A 8 -1.85 -8.90 1.68
N LEU A 9 -0.70 -9.57 1.77
CA LEU A 9 -0.63 -11.04 1.91
C LEU A 9 -1.29 -11.52 3.21
N GLY A 10 -1.24 -10.74 4.29
CA GLY A 10 -1.92 -11.07 5.55
C GLY A 10 -3.45 -11.04 5.50
N ARG A 11 -4.06 -10.45 4.46
CA ARG A 11 -5.52 -10.43 4.26
C ARG A 11 -6.02 -11.59 3.40
N ILE A 12 -5.14 -12.21 2.63
CA ILE A 12 -5.48 -13.37 1.82
C ILE A 12 -5.45 -14.61 2.71
N ASP A 13 -6.48 -15.43 2.61
CA ASP A 13 -6.54 -16.70 3.32
C ASP A 13 -5.62 -17.73 2.63
N LEU A 14 -4.34 -17.70 2.99
CA LEU A 14 -3.29 -18.58 2.46
C LEU A 14 -3.56 -20.07 2.72
N SER A 15 -4.43 -20.40 3.69
CA SER A 15 -4.78 -21.78 4.00
C SER A 15 -5.46 -22.49 2.83
N LYS A 16 -6.29 -21.79 2.07
CA LYS A 16 -6.99 -22.34 0.89
C LYS A 16 -6.02 -22.80 -0.20
N TYR A 17 -4.96 -22.03 -0.44
CA TYR A 17 -3.94 -22.37 -1.44
C TYR A 17 -3.04 -23.49 -0.95
N GLY A 18 -2.71 -23.52 0.35
CA GLY A 18 -2.02 -24.64 0.97
C GLY A 18 -2.82 -25.94 0.88
N GLU A 19 -4.11 -25.91 1.20
CA GLU A 19 -5.01 -27.07 1.04
C GLU A 19 -5.13 -27.51 -0.43
N LEU A 20 -5.20 -26.56 -1.36
CA LEU A 20 -5.25 -26.84 -2.79
C LEU A 20 -3.95 -27.52 -3.26
N LEU A 21 -2.78 -27.04 -2.81
CA LEU A 21 -1.49 -27.67 -3.09
C LEU A 21 -1.42 -29.09 -2.52
N GLN A 22 -1.86 -29.30 -1.27
CA GLN A 22 -1.90 -30.64 -0.67
C GLN A 22 -2.82 -31.59 -1.43
N ARG A 23 -3.94 -31.11 -1.99
CA ARG A 23 -4.84 -31.92 -2.81
C ARG A 23 -4.24 -32.25 -4.18
N LEU A 24 -3.53 -31.30 -4.79
CA LEU A 24 -2.88 -31.49 -6.09
C LEU A 24 -1.63 -32.35 -6.00
N ILE A 25 -0.89 -32.25 -4.88
CA ILE A 25 0.34 -32.98 -4.61
C ILE A 25 0.23 -33.63 -3.22
N PRO A 26 -0.40 -34.82 -3.11
CA PRO A 26 -0.60 -35.49 -1.83
C PRO A 26 0.69 -35.88 -1.10
N ALA A 27 1.83 -35.90 -1.79
CA ALA A 27 3.15 -36.23 -1.24
C ALA A 27 3.85 -35.03 -0.56
N ILE A 28 3.19 -33.88 -0.48
CA ILE A 28 3.72 -32.71 0.24
C ILE A 28 3.81 -32.99 1.73
N ASP A 29 5.02 -32.85 2.25
CA ASP A 29 5.35 -32.96 3.67
C ASP A 29 5.38 -31.58 4.35
N GLY A 30 5.76 -30.52 3.62
CA GLY A 30 5.79 -29.16 4.11
C GLY A 30 5.45 -28.12 3.04
N ILE A 31 4.76 -27.06 3.46
CA ILE A 31 4.42 -25.90 2.62
C ILE A 31 4.77 -24.64 3.40
N GLU A 32 5.34 -23.68 2.72
CA GLU A 32 5.61 -22.36 3.27
C GLU A 32 5.44 -21.28 2.21
N PHE A 33 4.63 -20.27 2.52
CA PHE A 33 4.58 -19.03 1.77
C PHE A 33 5.43 -17.99 2.50
N CYS A 34 6.24 -17.24 1.76
CA CYS A 34 7.12 -16.23 2.33
C CYS A 34 7.00 -14.88 1.62
N ASP A 35 7.39 -13.83 2.34
CA ASP A 35 7.47 -12.49 1.79
C ASP A 35 8.67 -12.32 0.84
N THR A 36 8.82 -11.13 0.30
CA THR A 36 9.92 -10.74 -0.60
C THR A 36 11.30 -10.77 0.07
N ARG A 37 11.37 -11.00 1.38
CA ARG A 37 12.60 -11.16 2.17
C ARG A 37 12.87 -12.61 2.55
N GLY A 38 11.98 -13.54 2.18
CA GLY A 38 12.06 -14.94 2.55
C GLY A 38 11.63 -15.20 3.98
N ALA A 39 10.96 -14.25 4.64
CA ALA A 39 10.34 -14.47 5.94
C ALA A 39 9.02 -15.20 5.75
N SER A 40 8.82 -16.27 6.53
CA SER A 40 7.59 -17.04 6.54
C SER A 40 6.38 -16.15 6.85
N ILE A 41 5.38 -16.17 5.98
CA ILE A 41 4.07 -15.54 6.18
C ILE A 41 3.09 -16.60 6.68
N TRP A 42 3.14 -17.80 6.10
CA TRP A 42 2.22 -18.88 6.43
C TRP A 42 2.85 -20.26 6.20
N SER A 43 2.56 -21.18 7.11
CA SER A 43 2.87 -22.60 6.98
C SER A 43 1.84 -23.43 7.77
N PRO A 44 1.32 -24.55 7.24
CA PRO A 44 0.32 -25.36 7.95
C PRO A 44 0.95 -26.22 9.05
N ARG A 45 2.24 -26.59 8.93
CA ARG A 45 3.04 -27.34 9.91
C ARG A 45 4.54 -27.07 9.72
N ILE A 46 5.22 -26.70 10.80
CA ILE A 46 6.67 -26.55 10.87
C ILE A 46 7.24 -27.91 11.28
N VAL A 47 8.00 -28.55 10.39
CA VAL A 47 9.20 -29.38 10.66
C VAL A 47 9.50 -30.16 9.36
N VAL A 48 10.56 -29.79 8.64
CA VAL A 48 11.25 -30.72 7.75
C VAL A 48 12.38 -31.31 8.58
N GLY A 49 12.17 -32.52 9.09
CA GLY A 49 13.15 -33.27 9.87
C GLY A 49 13.16 -34.70 9.39
N CYS A 50 14.03 -35.01 8.43
CA CYS A 50 14.26 -36.40 8.03
C CYS A 50 15.15 -37.16 9.01
N ASP A 51 15.75 -36.46 9.98
CA ASP A 51 16.59 -37.03 11.03
C ASP A 51 15.95 -36.80 12.40
N ASN A 52 15.98 -37.83 13.24
CA ASN A 52 15.45 -37.88 14.61
C ASN A 52 16.11 -36.88 15.59
N ASP A 53 16.86 -35.91 15.08
CA ASP A 53 17.54 -34.88 15.84
C ASP A 53 16.66 -33.63 15.87
N GLU A 54 15.72 -33.60 16.83
CA GLU A 54 14.76 -32.50 17.09
C GLU A 54 15.44 -31.12 17.25
N SER A 55 16.76 -31.11 17.36
CA SER A 55 17.63 -29.96 17.54
C SER A 55 17.56 -28.89 16.44
N LYS A 56 17.29 -29.24 15.16
CA LYS A 56 17.31 -28.26 14.04
C LYS A 56 16.46 -28.64 12.82
N SER A 57 15.16 -28.85 12.98
CA SER A 57 14.26 -28.92 11.83
C SER A 57 14.15 -27.53 11.16
N LEU A 58 14.74 -27.35 9.98
CA LEU A 58 14.58 -26.13 9.21
C LEU A 58 13.28 -26.18 8.41
N THR A 59 12.59 -25.05 8.29
CA THR A 59 11.48 -24.94 7.33
C THR A 59 12.01 -24.89 5.89
N PRO A 60 11.18 -25.18 4.87
CA PRO A 60 11.60 -25.08 3.48
C PRO A 60 12.23 -23.72 3.13
N CYS A 61 11.64 -22.60 3.56
CA CYS A 61 12.20 -21.28 3.32
C CYS A 61 13.49 -21.02 4.13
N GLN A 62 13.59 -21.51 5.37
CA GLN A 62 14.84 -21.38 6.15
C GLN A 62 15.99 -22.14 5.49
N TRP A 63 15.73 -23.35 4.99
CA TRP A 63 16.72 -24.13 4.26
C TRP A 63 17.13 -23.42 2.96
N LEU A 64 16.17 -22.86 2.21
CA LEU A 64 16.43 -22.08 0.99
C LEU A 64 17.24 -20.81 1.29
N ASN A 65 16.93 -20.09 2.36
CA ASN A 65 17.66 -18.88 2.74
C ASN A 65 19.12 -19.19 3.16
N GLN A 66 19.37 -20.35 3.76
CA GLN A 66 20.73 -20.79 4.11
C GLN A 66 21.52 -21.29 2.89
N SER A 67 20.86 -22.07 2.02
CA SER A 67 21.53 -22.75 0.90
C SER A 67 21.61 -21.90 -0.36
N HIS A 68 20.62 -21.02 -0.57
CA HIS A 68 20.40 -20.23 -1.79
C HIS A 68 19.79 -18.85 -1.48
N PRO A 69 20.52 -17.92 -0.87
CA PRO A 69 19.97 -16.63 -0.41
C PRO A 69 19.34 -15.77 -1.53
N ASP A 70 19.69 -16.01 -2.80
CA ASP A 70 19.15 -15.30 -3.96
C ASP A 70 17.93 -15.99 -4.62
N TRP A 71 17.36 -17.04 -4.04
CA TRP A 71 16.26 -17.81 -4.65
C TRP A 71 15.01 -16.97 -4.97
N LEU A 72 14.79 -15.89 -4.22
CA LEU A 72 13.71 -14.92 -4.44
C LEU A 72 13.99 -13.90 -5.55
N ARG A 73 15.21 -13.84 -6.07
CA ARG A 73 15.60 -12.91 -7.14
C ARG A 73 15.62 -13.55 -8.51
N ASN A 74 15.68 -14.87 -8.56
CA ASN A 74 15.69 -15.61 -9.81
C ASN A 74 14.25 -15.82 -10.27
N ASP A 75 13.98 -15.40 -11.51
CA ASP A 75 12.70 -15.63 -12.18
C ASP A 75 12.32 -17.10 -12.15
N VAL A 76 11.01 -17.35 -11.93
CA VAL A 76 10.24 -18.59 -12.15
C VAL A 76 11.11 -19.79 -12.53
N GLN A 77 11.85 -20.31 -11.55
CA GLN A 77 12.52 -21.59 -11.69
C GLN A 77 12.11 -22.42 -10.50
N VAL A 78 11.48 -23.55 -10.83
CA VAL A 78 11.22 -24.60 -9.85
C VAL A 78 12.56 -25.24 -9.56
N HIS A 79 13.17 -24.81 -8.45
CA HIS A 79 14.44 -25.36 -8.01
C HIS A 79 14.14 -26.67 -7.31
N GLN A 80 14.38 -27.81 -7.96
CA GLN A 80 14.42 -29.10 -7.27
C GLN A 80 15.79 -29.25 -6.61
N ARG A 81 15.84 -29.29 -5.29
CA ARG A 81 17.10 -29.60 -4.59
C ARG A 81 16.91 -30.58 -3.45
N GLN A 82 17.89 -31.46 -3.33
CA GLN A 82 17.94 -32.55 -2.37
C GLN A 82 18.47 -32.01 -1.04
N GLN A 83 17.64 -32.03 0.00
CA GLN A 83 18.03 -31.68 1.38
C GLN A 83 18.60 -32.91 2.11
N SER A 84 18.05 -34.09 1.84
CA SER A 84 18.50 -35.40 2.30
C SER A 84 18.22 -36.44 1.20
N ASP A 85 18.64 -37.70 1.37
CA ASP A 85 18.33 -38.78 0.42
C ASP A 85 16.83 -38.93 0.11
N TYR A 86 15.96 -38.38 0.97
CA TYR A 86 14.53 -38.53 0.89
C TYR A 86 13.76 -37.22 0.76
N CYS A 87 14.38 -36.06 1.02
CA CYS A 87 13.67 -34.77 0.97
C CYS A 87 14.10 -33.91 -0.21
N LYS A 88 13.11 -33.50 -1.01
CA LYS A 88 13.29 -32.59 -2.14
C LYS A 88 12.46 -31.34 -1.94
N ILE A 89 13.11 -30.18 -2.03
CA ILE A 89 12.47 -28.88 -1.95
C ILE A 89 12.21 -28.37 -3.36
N PHE A 90 11.03 -27.80 -3.57
CA PHE A 90 10.61 -27.09 -4.76
C PHE A 90 10.23 -25.67 -4.33
N SER A 91 10.66 -24.67 -5.10
CA SER A 91 10.37 -23.26 -4.79
C SER A 91 9.95 -22.50 -6.03
N LEU A 92 9.08 -21.51 -5.85
CA LEU A 92 8.66 -20.59 -6.90
C LEU A 92 8.50 -19.18 -6.35
N THR A 93 8.95 -18.22 -7.13
CA THR A 93 8.81 -16.80 -6.82
C THR A 93 7.92 -16.16 -7.88
N LYS A 94 6.84 -15.50 -7.45
CA LYS A 94 6.00 -14.71 -8.35
C LYS A 94 6.47 -13.27 -8.38
N HIS A 95 6.46 -12.69 -9.56
CA HIS A 95 6.87 -11.31 -9.79
C HIS A 95 5.72 -10.50 -10.40
N PHE A 96 5.65 -9.23 -10.04
CA PHE A 96 4.78 -8.24 -10.66
C PHE A 96 5.61 -7.00 -10.99
N LEU A 97 5.56 -6.56 -12.25
CA LEU A 97 6.36 -5.44 -12.76
C LEU A 97 7.85 -5.55 -12.37
N GLN A 98 8.44 -6.76 -12.53
CA GLN A 98 9.84 -7.07 -12.22
C GLN A 98 10.21 -6.98 -10.72
N ARG A 99 9.22 -6.93 -9.83
CA ARG A 99 9.44 -7.01 -8.38
C ARG A 99 8.86 -8.32 -7.85
N PRO A 100 9.56 -9.03 -6.95
CA PRO A 100 8.97 -10.20 -6.32
C PRO A 100 7.73 -9.77 -5.54
N LEU A 101 6.65 -10.55 -5.63
CA LEU A 101 5.44 -10.40 -4.83
C LEU A 101 5.53 -11.27 -3.59
N PHE A 102 5.76 -12.57 -3.79
CA PHE A 102 5.89 -13.57 -2.74
C PHE A 102 6.66 -14.79 -3.26
N GLY A 103 7.13 -15.61 -2.33
CA GLY A 103 7.70 -16.93 -2.60
C GLY A 103 6.82 -18.05 -2.04
N CYS A 104 6.85 -19.20 -2.68
CA CYS A 104 6.26 -20.45 -2.20
C CYS A 104 7.35 -21.53 -2.22
N ALA A 105 7.50 -22.24 -1.12
CA ALA A 105 8.39 -23.38 -1.00
C ALA A 105 7.62 -24.60 -0.48
N ILE A 106 7.83 -25.75 -1.11
CA ILE A 106 7.27 -27.02 -0.69
C ILE A 106 8.37 -28.06 -0.52
N SER A 107 8.19 -28.97 0.44
CA SER A 107 9.04 -30.13 0.63
C SER A 107 8.27 -31.41 0.34
N LEU A 108 8.92 -32.34 -0.37
CA LEU A 108 8.42 -33.67 -0.69
C LEU A 108 9.34 -34.71 -0.06
N CYS A 109 8.79 -35.67 0.67
CA CYS A 109 9.53 -36.80 1.22
C CYS A 109 9.34 -38.02 0.31
N VAL A 110 10.23 -38.18 -0.69
CA VAL A 110 10.15 -39.21 -1.73
C VAL A 110 11.56 -39.68 -2.13
N ASP A 111 11.75 -41.00 -2.19
CA ASP A 111 13.03 -41.65 -2.53
C ASP A 111 13.56 -41.19 -3.90
N GLU A 112 12.72 -41.22 -4.93
CA GLU A 112 13.06 -40.78 -6.27
C GLU A 112 11.96 -39.87 -6.85
N ILE A 113 12.39 -38.84 -7.57
CA ILE A 113 11.51 -37.97 -8.36
C ILE A 113 11.99 -38.12 -9.78
N ASN A 114 11.13 -38.67 -10.63
CA ASN A 114 11.36 -38.66 -12.06
C ASN A 114 11.01 -37.28 -12.64
N GLU A 115 11.47 -37.02 -13.86
CA GLU A 115 11.27 -35.75 -14.55
C GLU A 115 9.77 -35.40 -14.72
N TYR A 116 8.91 -36.41 -14.90
CA TYR A 116 7.46 -36.22 -15.03
C TYR A 116 6.82 -35.71 -13.73
N THR A 117 7.17 -36.29 -12.58
CA THR A 117 6.70 -35.86 -11.26
C THR A 117 7.22 -34.47 -10.94
N ALA A 118 8.49 -34.17 -11.24
CA ALA A 118 9.04 -32.83 -11.08
C ALA A 118 8.27 -31.80 -11.91
N ALA A 119 7.98 -32.13 -13.17
CA ALA A 119 7.20 -31.26 -14.06
C ALA A 119 5.75 -31.08 -13.59
N ALA A 120 5.10 -32.14 -13.09
CA ALA A 120 3.75 -32.07 -12.56
C ALA A 120 3.67 -31.21 -11.27
N VAL A 121 4.65 -31.35 -10.38
CA VAL A 121 4.79 -30.52 -9.18
C VAL A 121 5.01 -29.06 -9.57
N ALA A 122 5.90 -28.82 -10.53
CA ALA A 122 6.17 -27.49 -11.06
C ALA A 122 4.90 -26.84 -11.64
N ASP A 123 4.14 -27.55 -12.47
CA ASP A 123 2.89 -27.05 -13.06
C ASP A 123 1.82 -26.78 -12.00
N ALA A 124 1.67 -27.67 -11.01
CA ALA A 124 0.72 -27.46 -9.91
C ALA A 124 1.09 -26.23 -9.06
N LEU A 125 2.37 -26.09 -8.71
CA LEU A 125 2.89 -24.96 -7.94
C LEU A 125 2.71 -23.63 -8.71
N GLU A 126 3.00 -23.64 -10.02
CA GLU A 126 2.83 -22.49 -10.90
C GLU A 126 1.36 -22.07 -10.99
N ARG A 127 0.44 -23.02 -11.16
CA ARG A 127 -1.00 -22.74 -11.21
C ARG A 127 -1.52 -22.15 -9.91
N VAL A 128 -1.18 -22.75 -8.77
CA VAL A 128 -1.65 -22.24 -7.47
C VAL A 128 -1.07 -20.86 -7.16
N CYS A 129 0.22 -20.66 -7.45
CA CYS A 129 0.83 -19.35 -7.23
C CYS A 129 0.32 -18.30 -8.23
N SER A 130 -0.07 -18.67 -9.44
CA SER A 130 -0.75 -17.75 -10.36
C SER A 130 -2.12 -17.34 -9.81
N LEU A 131 -2.93 -18.28 -9.33
CA LEU A 131 -4.22 -17.97 -8.69
C LEU A 131 -4.04 -17.04 -7.49
N LEU A 132 -3.06 -17.32 -6.63
CA LEU A 132 -2.74 -16.48 -5.48
C LEU A 132 -2.29 -15.07 -5.91
N SER A 133 -1.51 -14.97 -7.00
CA SER A 133 -1.08 -13.68 -7.56
C SER A 133 -2.27 -12.89 -8.09
N ASP A 134 -3.21 -13.53 -8.78
CA ASP A 134 -4.40 -12.88 -9.31
C ASP A 134 -5.28 -12.36 -8.17
N ASP A 135 -5.52 -13.18 -7.15
CA ASP A 135 -6.29 -12.78 -5.96
C ASP A 135 -5.60 -11.65 -5.19
N PHE A 136 -4.26 -11.63 -5.16
CA PHE A 136 -3.51 -10.52 -4.60
C PHE A 136 -3.75 -9.22 -5.37
N LEU A 137 -3.65 -9.24 -6.70
CA LEU A 137 -3.83 -8.05 -7.54
C LEU A 137 -5.26 -7.52 -7.46
N VAL A 138 -6.26 -8.41 -7.45
CA VAL A 138 -7.67 -8.02 -7.29
C VAL A 138 -7.92 -7.36 -5.94
N ASN A 139 -7.34 -7.89 -4.85
CA ASN A 139 -7.49 -7.29 -3.53
C ASN A 139 -6.80 -5.92 -3.42
N ASP A 140 -5.65 -5.74 -4.06
CA ASP A 140 -4.96 -4.45 -4.14
C ASP A 140 -5.80 -3.42 -4.92
N GLU A 141 -6.37 -3.81 -6.06
CA GLU A 141 -7.27 -2.96 -6.84
C GLU A 141 -8.53 -2.56 -6.04
N LEU A 142 -9.13 -3.50 -5.29
CA LEU A 142 -10.28 -3.21 -4.43
C LEU A 142 -9.94 -2.22 -3.31
N GLU A 143 -8.75 -2.31 -2.72
CA GLU A 143 -8.29 -1.38 -1.67
C GLU A 143 -8.06 0.02 -2.24
N GLU A 144 -7.43 0.11 -3.42
CA GLU A 144 -7.24 1.37 -4.14
C GLU A 144 -8.59 2.03 -4.46
N LEU A 145 -9.55 1.26 -5.00
CA LEU A 145 -10.91 1.76 -5.28
C LEU A 145 -11.64 2.19 -4.02
N SER A 146 -11.53 1.43 -2.93
CA SER A 146 -12.13 1.79 -1.63
C SER A 146 -11.56 3.11 -1.10
N SER A 147 -10.23 3.29 -1.19
CA SER A 147 -9.54 4.52 -0.77
C SER A 147 -9.97 5.72 -1.62
N GLN A 148 -10.12 5.54 -2.93
CA GLN A 148 -10.61 6.60 -3.82
C GLN A 148 -12.08 6.96 -3.54
N LEU A 149 -12.92 5.97 -3.24
CA LEU A 149 -14.32 6.21 -2.87
C LEU A 149 -14.43 6.96 -1.54
N GLU A 150 -13.59 6.64 -0.56
CA GLU A 150 -13.53 7.35 0.72
C GLU A 150 -13.16 8.82 0.50
N ARG A 151 -12.11 9.10 -0.28
CA ARG A 151 -11.73 10.48 -0.64
C ARG A 151 -12.87 11.25 -1.32
N ARG A 152 -13.53 10.63 -2.31
CA ARG A 152 -14.67 11.27 -3.00
C ARG A 152 -15.86 11.51 -2.08
N ARG A 153 -16.10 10.61 -1.12
CA ARG A 153 -17.14 10.80 -0.11
C ARG A 153 -16.82 11.99 0.78
N ASP A 154 -15.57 12.13 1.20
CA ASP A 154 -15.12 13.25 2.01
C ASP A 154 -15.22 14.58 1.24
N GLU A 155 -14.85 14.58 -0.04
CA GLU A 155 -15.04 15.73 -0.95
C GLU A 155 -16.53 16.08 -1.11
N LEU A 156 -17.40 15.10 -1.29
CA LEU A 156 -18.85 15.33 -1.40
C LEU A 156 -19.43 15.86 -0.10
N ASN A 157 -19.03 15.33 1.06
CA ASN A 157 -19.46 15.85 2.35
C ASN A 157 -19.07 17.32 2.51
N LEU A 158 -17.85 17.69 2.09
CA LEU A 158 -17.39 19.07 2.09
C LEU A 158 -18.29 19.97 1.21
N VAL A 159 -18.72 19.49 0.04
CA VAL A 159 -19.63 20.24 -0.85
C VAL A 159 -21.03 20.35 -0.25
N TYR A 160 -21.61 19.26 0.23
CA TYR A 160 -22.98 19.26 0.79
C TYR A 160 -23.09 20.14 2.04
N ASP A 161 -22.06 20.18 2.90
CA ASP A 161 -22.00 21.10 4.03
C ASP A 161 -22.04 22.59 3.61
N THR A 162 -21.58 22.90 2.39
CA THR A 162 -21.63 24.27 1.86
C THR A 162 -22.98 24.64 1.24
N GLU A 163 -23.67 23.71 0.55
CA GLU A 163 -24.92 24.03 -0.16
C GLU A 163 -26.13 24.25 0.76
N GLU A 164 -26.19 23.60 1.93
CA GLU A 164 -27.31 23.81 2.87
C GLU A 164 -27.32 25.20 3.53
N ASN A 165 -26.23 25.95 3.46
CA ASN A 165 -26.07 27.23 4.18
C ASN A 165 -26.15 28.48 3.27
N VAL A 166 -26.59 28.41 2.00
CA VAL A 166 -26.54 29.58 1.07
C VAL A 166 -27.92 29.98 0.54
N ARG A 167 -28.90 30.22 1.42
CA ARG A 167 -30.19 30.81 1.00
C ARG A 167 -30.47 32.21 1.54
N TYR A 168 -29.69 32.68 2.52
CA TYR A 168 -29.72 34.07 3.00
C TYR A 168 -28.30 34.64 3.12
N PHE A 169 -28.09 35.95 2.90
CA PHE A 169 -26.76 36.58 2.87
C PHE A 169 -25.95 36.35 4.18
N ASP A 170 -26.63 36.38 5.32
CA ASP A 170 -26.04 36.07 6.63
C ASP A 170 -25.70 34.58 6.78
N GLU A 171 -26.49 33.69 6.18
CA GLU A 171 -26.20 32.26 6.12
C GLU A 171 -25.01 31.99 5.20
N GLY A 172 -24.91 32.67 4.05
CA GLY A 172 -23.79 32.54 3.11
C GLY A 172 -22.46 32.92 3.75
N GLN A 173 -22.41 33.98 4.56
CA GLN A 173 -21.21 34.32 5.33
C GLN A 173 -20.88 33.23 6.36
N SER A 174 -21.90 32.63 7.00
CA SER A 174 -21.71 31.50 7.90
C SER A 174 -21.26 30.23 7.17
N ALA A 175 -21.72 30.00 5.93
CA ALA A 175 -21.32 28.89 5.08
C ALA A 175 -19.85 29.01 4.72
N LEU A 176 -19.42 30.21 4.30
CA LEU A 176 -18.03 30.50 3.98
C LEU A 176 -17.13 30.40 5.23
N LYS A 177 -17.60 30.84 6.41
CA LYS A 177 -16.89 30.62 7.69
C LYS A 177 -16.73 29.13 8.00
N LYS A 178 -17.77 28.33 7.81
CA LYS A 178 -17.70 26.87 7.97
C LYS A 178 -16.74 26.24 6.94
N LEU A 179 -16.78 26.69 5.69
CA LEU A 179 -15.87 26.21 4.64
C LEU A 179 -14.42 26.48 5.01
N VAL A 180 -14.07 27.71 5.38
CA VAL A 180 -12.69 28.07 5.77
C VAL A 180 -12.23 27.25 6.98
N ARG A 181 -13.12 27.00 7.94
CA ARG A 181 -12.85 26.11 9.07
C ARG A 181 -12.63 24.65 8.65
N ASN A 182 -13.52 24.10 7.82
CA ASN A 182 -13.40 22.73 7.34
C ASN A 182 -12.13 22.54 6.52
N VAL A 183 -11.69 23.56 5.77
CA VAL A 183 -10.42 23.55 5.02
C VAL A 183 -9.22 23.51 5.96
N VAL A 184 -9.23 24.30 7.04
CA VAL A 184 -8.21 24.23 8.11
C VAL A 184 -8.13 22.82 8.69
N ASP A 185 -9.27 22.26 9.08
CA ASP A 185 -9.36 20.94 9.70
C ASP A 185 -8.95 19.83 8.72
N TYR A 186 -9.35 19.92 7.44
CA TYR A 186 -9.09 18.91 6.41
C TYR A 186 -7.63 18.93 5.92
N LEU A 187 -7.07 20.13 5.66
CA LEU A 187 -5.69 20.26 5.18
C LEU A 187 -4.66 20.25 6.31
N ALA A 188 -5.10 20.25 7.57
CA ALA A 188 -4.26 20.36 8.76
C ALA A 188 -3.27 21.55 8.68
N VAL A 189 -3.77 22.70 8.22
CA VAL A 189 -3.01 23.94 8.10
C VAL A 189 -3.26 24.85 9.29
N ASP A 190 -2.26 25.60 9.73
CA ASP A 190 -2.40 26.46 10.91
C ASP A 190 -3.41 27.60 10.70
N VAL A 191 -3.46 28.19 9.49
CA VAL A 191 -4.32 29.32 9.15
C VAL A 191 -4.88 29.17 7.73
N CYS A 192 -6.16 29.46 7.56
CA CYS A 192 -6.80 29.64 6.25
C CYS A 192 -7.58 30.95 6.24
N ALA A 193 -7.50 31.70 5.14
CA ALA A 193 -8.22 32.94 4.94
C ALA A 193 -8.84 33.00 3.55
N LEU A 194 -10.08 33.47 3.47
CA LEU A 194 -10.82 33.78 2.27
C LEU A 194 -11.06 35.29 2.23
N VAL A 195 -10.56 35.94 1.19
CA VAL A 195 -10.71 37.38 0.96
C VAL A 195 -11.51 37.62 -0.32
N LEU A 196 -12.60 38.38 -0.24
CA LEU A 196 -13.39 38.86 -1.37
C LEU A 196 -13.41 40.40 -1.34
N PRO A 197 -12.46 41.06 -2.02
CA PRO A 197 -12.23 42.50 -1.88
C PRO A 197 -13.38 43.36 -2.40
N ASP A 198 -14.00 42.95 -3.51
CA ASP A 198 -15.17 43.63 -4.10
C ASP A 198 -16.41 43.59 -3.19
N HIS A 199 -16.39 42.74 -2.16
CA HIS A 199 -17.45 42.57 -1.19
C HIS A 199 -17.05 42.96 0.24
N ASP A 200 -15.86 43.54 0.41
CA ASP A 200 -15.27 43.88 1.72
C ASP A 200 -15.37 42.71 2.73
N LEU A 201 -15.23 41.48 2.23
CA LEU A 201 -15.40 40.27 3.03
C LEU A 201 -14.06 39.61 3.29
N LEU A 202 -13.74 39.51 4.57
CA LEU A 202 -12.60 38.76 5.06
C LEU A 202 -13.06 37.69 6.05
N ILE A 203 -12.76 36.43 5.75
CA ILE A 203 -13.07 35.29 6.61
C ILE A 203 -11.79 34.51 6.85
N ALA A 204 -11.42 34.30 8.10
CA ALA A 204 -10.34 33.38 8.42
C ALA A 204 -10.63 32.48 9.58
N HIS A 205 -9.87 31.38 9.61
CA HIS A 205 -9.88 30.41 10.67
C HIS A 205 -8.44 29.96 10.96
N GLN A 206 -8.17 29.68 12.23
CA GLN A 206 -6.87 29.23 12.73
C GLN A 206 -7.06 27.99 13.60
N GLN A 207 -6.17 27.02 13.43
CA GLN A 207 -6.02 25.91 14.35
C GLN A 207 -4.92 26.24 15.39
N GLY A 208 -5.25 26.23 16.68
CA GLY A 208 -4.30 26.42 17.78
C GLY A 208 -4.23 27.85 18.36
N SER A 209 -3.64 27.96 19.56
CA SER A 209 -3.63 29.18 20.38
C SER A 209 -2.45 30.12 20.11
N ASN A 210 -1.79 30.02 18.96
CA ASN A 210 -0.67 30.91 18.64
C ASN A 210 -1.21 32.29 18.28
N ASN A 211 -0.87 33.28 19.09
CA ASN A 211 -1.38 34.65 19.06
C ASN A 211 -0.75 35.45 17.88
N ILE A 212 -0.87 34.94 16.66
CA ILE A 212 -0.39 35.59 15.44
C ILE A 212 -1.42 36.68 15.09
N ASP A 213 -0.94 37.92 14.92
CA ASP A 213 -1.78 39.05 14.49
C ASP A 213 -2.20 38.85 13.02
N TYR A 214 -3.32 38.14 12.87
CA TYR A 214 -3.89 37.73 11.60
C TYR A 214 -4.32 38.93 10.75
N ASP A 215 -4.88 39.98 11.37
CA ASP A 215 -5.32 41.16 10.64
C ASP A 215 -4.11 41.82 9.99
N HIS A 216 -2.97 41.85 10.68
CA HIS A 216 -1.73 42.35 10.09
C HIS A 216 -1.22 41.45 8.96
N LEU A 217 -1.17 40.13 9.16
CA LEU A 217 -0.63 39.19 8.17
C LEU A 217 -1.48 39.16 6.90
N VAL A 218 -2.80 39.14 7.04
CA VAL A 218 -3.72 39.26 5.91
C VAL A 218 -3.63 40.62 5.26
N ASN A 219 -3.54 41.73 5.98
CA ASN A 219 -3.43 43.05 5.35
C ASN A 219 -2.14 43.17 4.52
N VAL A 220 -1.02 42.67 5.02
CA VAL A 220 0.26 42.65 4.29
C VAL A 220 0.19 41.76 3.04
N VAL A 221 -0.43 40.59 3.15
CA VAL A 221 -0.62 39.67 2.02
C VAL A 221 -1.66 40.22 1.04
N HIS A 222 -2.71 40.86 1.52
CA HIS A 222 -3.79 41.45 0.74
C HIS A 222 -3.27 42.60 -0.11
N GLU A 223 -2.54 43.56 0.46
CA GLU A 223 -1.90 44.63 -0.33
C GLU A 223 -0.99 44.05 -1.42
N HIS A 224 -0.13 43.08 -1.06
CA HIS A 224 0.85 42.54 -2.01
C HIS A 224 0.23 41.66 -3.11
N ILE A 225 -0.79 40.87 -2.79
CA ILE A 225 -1.46 39.99 -3.75
C ILE A 225 -2.46 40.79 -4.59
N TYR A 226 -3.19 41.73 -4.01
CA TYR A 226 -4.22 42.49 -4.71
C TYR A 226 -3.62 43.45 -5.74
N GLU A 227 -2.50 44.11 -5.43
CA GLU A 227 -1.73 44.88 -6.43
C GLU A 227 -1.31 43.99 -7.61
N ARG A 228 -0.91 42.75 -7.35
CA ARG A 228 -0.51 41.82 -8.42
C ARG A 228 -1.68 41.25 -9.22
N LEU A 229 -2.82 41.00 -8.58
CA LEU A 229 -4.05 40.50 -9.22
C LEU A 229 -4.67 41.57 -10.12
N THR A 230 -4.80 42.81 -9.65
CA THR A 230 -5.37 43.93 -10.42
C THR A 230 -4.53 44.29 -11.63
N LEU A 231 -3.20 44.15 -11.56
CA LEU A 231 -2.30 44.42 -12.70
C LEU A 231 -2.24 43.31 -13.74
N ARG A 232 -2.51 42.04 -13.37
CA ARG A 232 -2.26 40.88 -14.27
C ARG A 232 -3.50 40.06 -14.62
N ASN A 233 -4.63 40.25 -13.95
CA ASN A 233 -5.91 39.56 -14.19
C ASN A 233 -5.75 38.03 -14.33
N ARG A 234 -4.87 37.44 -13.51
CA ARG A 234 -4.51 36.02 -13.52
C ARG A 234 -4.46 35.50 -12.10
N VAL A 235 -4.87 34.25 -11.90
CA VAL A 235 -4.73 33.54 -10.61
C VAL A 235 -3.25 33.52 -10.19
N VAL A 236 -2.96 34.06 -9.00
CA VAL A 236 -1.64 34.04 -8.39
C VAL A 236 -1.62 32.95 -7.33
N SER A 237 -0.90 31.87 -7.58
CA SER A 237 -0.56 30.88 -6.54
C SER A 237 0.76 31.30 -5.90
N VAL A 238 0.78 31.42 -4.58
CA VAL A 238 1.99 31.67 -3.78
C VAL A 238 2.30 30.36 -3.05
N ASN A 239 3.54 29.86 -3.19
CA ASN A 239 3.99 28.52 -2.73
C ASN A 239 3.42 27.31 -3.51
N ASP A 240 3.30 27.42 -4.84
CA ASP A 240 3.11 26.23 -5.69
C ASP A 240 4.43 25.46 -5.84
N LEU A 241 4.53 24.30 -5.18
CA LEU A 241 5.70 23.41 -5.27
C LEU A 241 5.98 22.92 -6.70
N ASN A 242 5.00 23.03 -7.62
CA ASN A 242 5.15 22.67 -9.02
C ASN A 242 5.54 23.84 -9.94
N ARG A 243 5.72 25.06 -9.40
CA ARG A 243 6.25 26.22 -10.12
C ARG A 243 7.53 26.74 -9.48
N PRO A 244 8.72 26.30 -9.94
CA PRO A 244 10.00 26.74 -9.39
C PRO A 244 10.34 28.22 -9.65
N ASP A 245 9.51 28.93 -10.42
CA ASP A 245 9.80 30.29 -10.91
C ASP A 245 9.25 31.41 -10.00
N VAL A 246 8.55 31.08 -8.91
CA VAL A 246 8.00 32.07 -7.97
C VAL A 246 8.93 32.17 -6.77
N PRO A 247 9.42 33.37 -6.40
CA PRO A 247 10.31 33.52 -5.25
C PRO A 247 9.59 33.05 -3.98
N GLN A 248 10.20 32.07 -3.31
CA GLN A 248 9.77 31.62 -2.00
C GLN A 248 9.92 32.77 -1.02
N ALA A 249 8.81 33.22 -0.44
CA ALA A 249 8.88 34.10 0.72
C ALA A 249 9.35 33.24 1.91
N VAL A 250 10.49 33.62 2.48
CA VAL A 250 11.07 33.03 3.69
C VAL A 250 10.22 33.40 4.90
#